data_AF-T0N1W3-F1
#
_entry.id   AF-T0N1W3-F1
#
_cell.length_a   1.000
_cell.length_b   1.000
_cell.length_c   1.000
_cell.angle_alpha   90.00
_cell.angle_beta   90.00
_cell.angle_gamma   90.00
#
_symmetry.space_group_name_H-M   'P 1'
#
loop_
_entity.id
_entity.type
_entity.pdbx_description
1 polymer ?
#
loop_
_entity_poly.entity_id
_entity_poly.type
_entity_poly.pdbx_seq_one_letter_code
_entity_poly.pdbx_strand_id
1 'polypeptide(L)'
;MKKIALVLAILMVVTVFGTYNSSATVPSVTTETPITHVVEIMMENHAFDNIFGKYPCDSNTSSNQTLINSLEKPVNLLTSPPDPYIMNQLKAIPNGTYSTADPVEGYSAYHLDWNNGRMNGFYNNSGPQSMTYYTASQVAPLWNLAEEYSLGDMYFASMLSETSPNRLYNMAGFSPVINDYGPPPYIPFSETIFGELQSHGITRGYYTKAVNSDMNVLGYISGITEKTPELGSWQEFLSELKNKSIPSVTYVMPIGGHAVDYSSGPPHSMLKGELLVNLHD
;
A
#
# COMPACT_ATOMS: atom_id res chain seq x y z
N MET A 1 -48.92 73.91 2.94
CA MET A 1 -47.46 74.00 3.12
C MET A 1 -46.95 72.68 3.65
N LYS A 2 -46.03 72.05 2.92
CA LYS A 2 -45.47 70.71 3.16
C LYS A 2 -44.83 70.62 4.55
N LYS A 3 -45.16 69.58 5.32
CA LYS A 3 -44.30 69.09 6.42
C LYS A 3 -44.06 67.60 6.20
N ILE A 4 -42.83 67.31 5.83
CA ILE A 4 -42.24 65.98 5.67
C ILE A 4 -42.06 65.41 7.08
N ALA A 5 -42.67 64.26 7.36
CA ALA A 5 -42.35 63.45 8.54
C ALA A 5 -41.49 62.27 8.06
N LEU A 6 -40.21 62.33 8.36
CA LEU A 6 -39.23 61.27 8.12
C LEU A 6 -39.40 60.23 9.24
N VAL A 7 -39.93 59.05 8.92
CA VAL A 7 -39.94 57.91 9.85
C VAL A 7 -38.65 57.13 9.63
N LEU A 8 -37.73 57.21 10.60
CA LEU A 8 -36.55 56.37 10.70
C LEU A 8 -36.98 54.96 11.10
N ALA A 9 -36.97 54.03 10.15
CA ALA A 9 -37.05 52.60 10.44
C ALA A 9 -35.65 52.10 10.84
N ILE A 10 -35.46 51.79 12.12
CA ILE A 10 -34.26 51.12 12.63
C ILE A 10 -34.35 49.64 12.20
N LEU A 11 -33.53 49.24 11.24
CA LEU A 11 -33.33 47.84 10.88
C LEU A 11 -32.38 47.21 11.92
N MET A 12 -32.91 46.44 12.88
CA MET A 12 -32.09 45.54 13.68
C MET A 12 -31.71 44.32 12.82
N VAL A 13 -30.49 44.33 12.29
CA VAL A 13 -29.86 43.12 11.77
C VAL A 13 -29.34 42.33 12.96
N VAL A 14 -30.09 41.31 13.39
CA VAL A 14 -29.59 40.32 14.35
C VAL A 14 -28.76 39.31 13.56
N THR A 15 -27.45 39.53 13.49
CA THR A 15 -26.50 38.49 13.06
C THR A 15 -26.42 37.45 14.16
N VAL A 16 -27.13 36.33 13.99
CA VAL A 16 -26.90 35.12 14.79
C VAL A 16 -25.58 34.52 14.33
N PHE A 17 -24.50 34.81 15.05
CA PHE A 17 -23.28 34.01 14.98
C PHE A 17 -23.57 32.66 15.65
N GLY A 18 -24.08 31.71 14.87
CA GLY A 18 -24.11 30.31 15.26
C GLY A 18 -22.68 29.80 15.32
N THR A 19 -22.12 29.67 16.52
CA THR A 19 -20.89 28.92 16.75
C THR A 19 -21.20 27.45 16.56
N TYR A 20 -20.98 26.93 15.35
CA TYR A 20 -20.91 25.49 15.12
C TYR A 20 -19.61 24.94 15.70
N ASN A 21 -19.54 24.82 17.02
CA ASN A 21 -18.60 23.90 17.66
C ASN A 21 -19.23 22.50 17.58
N SER A 22 -19.28 21.91 16.39
CA SER A 22 -19.35 20.45 16.29
C SER A 22 -17.94 19.93 16.52
N SER A 23 -17.52 19.88 17.79
CA SER A 23 -16.56 18.85 18.18
C SER A 23 -17.37 17.56 18.13
N ALA A 24 -17.43 16.95 16.94
CA ALA A 24 -17.98 15.62 16.79
C ALA A 24 -17.14 14.73 17.70
N THR A 25 -17.68 14.35 18.85
CA THR A 25 -17.10 13.29 19.66
C THR A 25 -17.10 12.05 18.79
N VAL A 26 -15.92 11.71 18.25
CA VAL A 26 -15.70 10.45 17.56
C VAL A 26 -16.20 9.36 18.49
N PRO A 27 -17.17 8.52 18.08
CA PRO A 27 -17.67 7.44 18.92
C PRO A 27 -16.48 6.65 19.46
N SER A 28 -16.47 6.38 20.77
CA SER A 28 -15.45 5.53 21.37
C SER A 28 -15.57 4.14 20.76
N VAL A 29 -14.75 3.85 19.75
CA VAL A 29 -14.66 2.52 19.14
C VAL A 29 -14.13 1.58 20.21
N THR A 30 -14.86 0.51 20.50
CA THR A 30 -14.37 -0.54 21.40
C THR A 30 -13.50 -1.48 20.59
N THR A 31 -12.25 -1.68 21.02
CA THR A 31 -11.27 -2.54 20.35
C THR A 31 -10.83 -3.65 21.28
N GLU A 32 -10.58 -4.84 20.75
CA GLU A 32 -10.07 -5.99 21.50
C GLU A 32 -8.60 -5.82 21.94
N THR A 33 -7.89 -4.91 21.27
CA THR A 33 -6.50 -4.57 21.57
C THR A 33 -6.38 -3.07 21.88
N PRO A 34 -5.23 -2.60 22.39
CA PRO A 34 -4.97 -1.17 22.53
C PRO A 34 -4.90 -0.39 21.21
N ILE A 35 -4.93 -1.06 20.05
CA ILE A 35 -4.84 -0.41 18.73
C ILE A 35 -6.20 0.21 18.38
N THR A 36 -6.24 1.53 18.29
CA THR A 36 -7.43 2.31 17.88
C THR A 36 -7.36 2.80 16.43
N HIS A 37 -6.17 2.79 15.84
CA HIS A 37 -5.89 3.18 14.47
C HIS A 37 -5.02 2.13 13.78
N VAL A 38 -5.45 1.67 12.62
CA VAL A 38 -4.66 0.83 11.71
C VAL A 38 -4.38 1.64 10.46
N VAL A 39 -3.10 1.81 10.13
CA VAL A 39 -2.66 2.47 8.90
C VAL A 39 -1.95 1.43 8.05
N GLU A 40 -2.56 1.08 6.91
CA GLU A 40 -1.98 0.17 5.93
C GLU A 40 -1.33 1.01 4.82
N ILE A 41 0.00 0.94 4.75
CA ILE A 41 0.79 1.55 3.66
C ILE A 41 1.13 0.44 2.67
N MET A 42 0.54 0.51 1.48
CA MET A 42 0.75 -0.51 0.45
C MET A 42 1.86 -0.08 -0.50
N MET A 43 2.97 -0.82 -0.52
CA MET A 43 4.03 -0.66 -1.50
C MET A 43 3.76 -1.49 -2.76
N GLU A 44 4.54 -1.28 -3.83
CA GLU A 44 4.30 -1.90 -5.14
C GLU A 44 5.48 -2.76 -5.61
N ASN A 45 5.13 -3.91 -6.18
CA ASN A 45 5.88 -4.76 -7.13
C ASN A 45 7.29 -5.19 -6.75
N HIS A 46 7.47 -5.64 -5.50
CA HIS A 46 8.69 -6.34 -5.08
C HIS A 46 8.38 -7.62 -4.30
N ALA A 47 9.06 -8.71 -4.65
CA ALA A 47 9.05 -9.94 -3.86
C ALA A 47 9.85 -9.76 -2.55
N PHE A 48 9.54 -10.56 -1.53
CA PHE A 48 10.29 -10.56 -0.26
C PHE A 48 11.80 -10.73 -0.50
N ASP A 49 12.20 -11.71 -1.32
CA ASP A 49 13.61 -11.99 -1.60
C ASP A 49 14.33 -10.85 -2.34
N ASN A 50 13.58 -9.99 -3.04
CA ASN A 50 14.15 -8.84 -3.74
C ASN A 50 14.60 -7.72 -2.77
N ILE A 51 13.94 -7.58 -1.61
CA ILE A 51 14.24 -6.54 -0.61
C ILE A 51 14.92 -7.13 0.63
N PHE A 52 14.42 -8.25 1.14
CA PHE A 52 14.79 -8.84 2.42
C PHE A 52 15.47 -10.21 2.30
N GLY A 53 15.61 -10.78 1.10
CA GLY A 53 16.25 -12.10 0.91
C GLY A 53 17.70 -12.15 1.40
N LYS A 54 18.34 -10.98 1.53
CA LYS A 54 19.68 -10.83 2.09
C LYS A 54 19.70 -10.26 3.51
N TYR A 55 18.58 -9.78 4.04
CA TYR A 55 18.49 -9.25 5.40
C TYR A 55 18.79 -10.35 6.44
N PRO A 56 19.49 -10.06 7.56
CA PRO A 56 20.12 -8.80 7.93
C PRO A 56 21.61 -8.73 7.51
N CYS A 57 22.00 -9.41 6.41
CA CYS A 57 23.39 -9.75 6.10
C CYS A 57 23.82 -9.38 4.67
N ASP A 58 24.30 -8.17 4.41
CA ASP A 58 24.85 -7.83 3.07
C ASP A 58 26.07 -8.66 2.66
N SER A 59 26.97 -8.94 3.61
CA SER A 59 28.28 -9.59 3.37
C SER A 59 28.40 -11.01 3.93
N ASN A 60 27.30 -11.66 4.35
CA ASN A 60 27.32 -12.90 5.16
C ASN A 60 28.05 -12.78 6.51
N THR A 61 28.24 -11.56 7.03
CA THR A 61 29.00 -11.33 8.28
C THR A 61 28.22 -10.57 9.35
N SER A 62 26.88 -10.64 9.35
CA SER A 62 26.13 -10.06 10.48
C SER A 62 26.42 -10.82 11.76
N SER A 63 26.57 -10.08 12.86
CA SER A 63 26.83 -10.63 14.19
C SER A 63 25.56 -11.12 14.89
N ASN A 64 24.37 -10.81 14.38
CA ASN A 64 23.10 -11.16 15.01
C ASN A 64 22.60 -12.56 14.57
N GLN A 65 23.31 -13.60 15.03
CA GLN A 65 23.00 -14.98 14.67
C GLN A 65 21.60 -15.44 15.12
N THR A 66 21.06 -14.85 16.18
CA THR A 66 19.70 -15.14 16.66
C THR A 66 18.65 -14.74 15.63
N LEU A 67 18.74 -13.51 15.10
CA LEU A 67 17.84 -13.03 14.06
C LEU A 67 17.98 -13.83 12.76
N ILE A 68 19.21 -14.12 12.34
CA ILE A 68 19.48 -14.94 11.14
C ILE A 68 18.89 -16.35 11.26
N ASN A 69 18.81 -16.89 12.48
CA ASN A 69 18.26 -18.22 12.74
C ASN A 69 16.73 -18.20 12.90
N SER A 70 16.12 -17.06 13.22
CA SER A 70 14.67 -16.93 13.32
C SER A 70 13.99 -16.65 11.99
N LEU A 71 14.72 -16.09 11.00
CA LEU A 71 14.20 -15.89 9.66
C LEU A 71 13.98 -17.22 8.95
N GLU A 72 12.81 -17.36 8.33
CA GLU A 72 12.48 -18.53 7.55
C GLU A 72 13.38 -18.63 6.32
N LYS A 73 13.82 -19.86 6.03
CA LYS A 73 14.68 -20.17 4.89
C LYS A 73 13.90 -21.10 3.97
N PRO A 74 13.69 -20.73 2.69
CA PRO A 74 12.95 -21.57 1.76
C PRO A 74 13.46 -23.03 1.76
N VAL A 75 12.55 -23.97 2.02
CA VAL A 75 12.88 -25.41 2.17
C VAL A 75 13.51 -25.98 0.89
N ASN A 76 13.16 -25.44 -0.28
CA ASN A 76 13.72 -25.82 -1.57
C ASN A 76 15.21 -25.44 -1.73
N LEU A 77 15.73 -24.46 -1.00
CA LEU A 77 17.18 -24.22 -0.91
C LEU A 77 17.90 -25.34 -0.14
N LEU A 78 17.18 -26.13 0.67
CA LEU A 78 17.73 -27.18 1.52
C LEU A 78 17.66 -28.58 0.90
N THR A 79 16.73 -28.82 -0.04
CA THR A 79 16.43 -30.18 -0.52
C THR A 79 16.83 -30.47 -1.98
N SER A 80 17.16 -29.46 -2.79
CA SER A 80 17.72 -29.65 -4.13
C SER A 80 18.63 -28.49 -4.48
N PRO A 81 19.85 -28.73 -4.99
CA PRO A 81 20.69 -27.63 -5.43
C PRO A 81 19.92 -26.89 -6.54
N PRO A 82 19.64 -25.58 -6.36
CA PRO A 82 19.04 -24.80 -7.43
C PRO A 82 19.93 -24.88 -8.68
N ASP A 83 19.32 -24.80 -9.87
CA ASP A 83 20.04 -24.87 -11.13
C ASP A 83 21.24 -23.89 -11.09
N PRO A 84 22.49 -24.39 -11.19
CA PRO A 84 23.68 -23.55 -11.08
C PRO A 84 23.68 -22.41 -12.09
N TYR A 85 23.10 -22.60 -13.28
CA TYR A 85 22.96 -21.54 -14.27
C TYR A 85 22.06 -20.42 -13.75
N ILE A 86 20.89 -20.77 -13.21
CA ILE A 86 19.91 -19.81 -12.66
C ILE A 86 20.50 -19.09 -11.44
N MET A 87 21.17 -19.81 -10.54
CA MET A 87 21.82 -19.19 -9.38
C MET A 87 22.93 -18.21 -9.76
N ASN A 88 23.66 -18.49 -10.84
CA ASN A 88 24.68 -17.56 -11.35
C ASN A 88 24.06 -16.27 -11.95
N GLN A 89 22.74 -16.23 -12.17
CA GLN A 89 22.03 -15.02 -12.58
C GLN A 89 21.64 -14.14 -11.39
N LEU A 90 21.57 -14.70 -10.18
CA LEU A 90 21.20 -13.95 -8.98
C LEU A 90 22.27 -12.92 -8.63
N LYS A 91 21.94 -11.62 -8.74
CA LYS A 91 22.91 -10.53 -8.60
C LYS A 91 22.38 -9.39 -7.75
N ALA A 92 23.24 -8.86 -6.89
CA ALA A 92 22.96 -7.59 -6.22
C ALA A 92 22.82 -6.47 -7.26
N ILE A 93 21.85 -5.60 -7.05
CA ILE A 93 21.73 -4.34 -7.79
C ILE A 93 22.94 -3.47 -7.45
N PRO A 94 23.60 -2.80 -8.42
CA PRO A 94 24.75 -1.95 -8.14
C PRO A 94 24.42 -0.82 -7.16
N ASN A 95 25.34 -0.54 -6.23
CA ASN A 95 25.18 0.55 -5.26
C ASN A 95 24.88 1.88 -5.98
N GLY A 96 23.93 2.64 -5.44
CA GLY A 96 23.46 3.90 -6.04
C GLY A 96 22.46 3.73 -7.19
N THR A 97 22.08 2.50 -7.54
CA THR A 97 21.00 2.21 -8.49
C THR A 97 19.72 1.88 -7.75
N TYR A 98 18.67 2.66 -7.97
CA TYR A 98 17.38 2.52 -7.27
C TYR A 98 16.22 2.13 -8.19
N SER A 99 16.42 2.20 -9.51
CA SER A 99 15.44 1.78 -10.52
C SER A 99 15.98 0.60 -11.30
N THR A 100 15.14 -0.39 -11.53
CA THR A 100 15.44 -1.60 -12.29
C THR A 100 14.50 -1.71 -13.49
N ALA A 101 14.81 -2.61 -14.42
CA ALA A 101 13.84 -2.97 -15.45
C ALA A 101 12.69 -3.76 -14.83
N ASP A 102 11.49 -3.54 -15.34
CA ASP A 102 10.29 -4.24 -14.90
C ASP A 102 10.33 -5.72 -15.30
N PRO A 103 10.19 -6.67 -14.36
CA PRO A 103 9.97 -8.07 -14.68
C PRO A 103 8.75 -8.26 -15.57
N VAL A 104 8.70 -9.35 -16.35
CA VAL A 104 7.45 -9.69 -17.02
C VAL A 104 6.45 -10.12 -15.95
N GLU A 105 5.35 -9.38 -15.87
CA GLU A 105 4.29 -9.56 -14.89
C GLU A 105 3.12 -10.38 -15.46
N GLY A 106 2.21 -10.80 -14.58
CA GLY A 106 0.97 -11.47 -14.97
C GLY A 106 0.82 -12.88 -14.41
N TYR A 107 -0.43 -13.29 -14.27
CA TYR A 107 -0.82 -14.65 -13.87
C TYR A 107 0.01 -15.73 -14.57
N SER A 108 0.13 -15.65 -15.91
CA SER A 108 0.84 -16.65 -16.70
C SER A 108 2.34 -16.69 -16.39
N ALA A 109 3.02 -15.53 -16.36
CA ALA A 109 4.46 -15.47 -16.08
C ALA A 109 4.75 -16.02 -14.68
N TYR A 110 3.98 -15.59 -13.68
CA TYR A 110 4.19 -15.99 -12.29
C TYR A 110 3.94 -17.49 -12.06
N HIS A 111 2.95 -18.10 -12.73
CA HIS A 111 2.72 -19.55 -12.62
C HIS A 111 3.82 -20.37 -13.33
N LEU A 112 4.38 -19.86 -14.43
CA LEU A 112 5.54 -20.46 -15.09
C LEU A 112 6.80 -20.34 -14.24
N ASP A 113 6.96 -19.26 -13.49
CA ASP A 113 8.06 -19.07 -12.54
C ASP A 113 8.00 -20.03 -11.37
N TRP A 114 6.82 -20.12 -10.76
CA TRP A 114 6.51 -21.07 -9.70
C TRP A 114 6.75 -22.52 -10.15
N ASN A 115 6.40 -22.86 -11.40
CA ASN A 115 6.62 -24.17 -12.03
C ASN A 115 6.24 -25.35 -11.13
N ASN A 116 5.00 -25.38 -10.64
CA ASN A 116 4.48 -26.44 -9.77
C ASN A 116 5.34 -26.65 -8.50
N GLY A 117 5.84 -25.56 -7.92
CA GLY A 117 6.67 -25.56 -6.71
C GLY A 117 8.16 -25.81 -6.96
N ARG A 118 8.61 -25.92 -8.21
CA ARG A 118 10.05 -26.04 -8.53
C ARG A 118 10.81 -24.72 -8.40
N MET A 119 10.11 -23.58 -8.51
CA MET A 119 10.68 -22.24 -8.30
C MET A 119 11.93 -21.95 -9.16
N ASN A 120 11.93 -22.38 -10.42
CA ASN A 120 13.09 -22.29 -11.31
C ASN A 120 12.79 -21.65 -12.67
N GLY A 121 11.61 -21.02 -12.84
CA GLY A 121 11.22 -20.39 -14.09
C GLY A 121 11.61 -18.90 -14.21
N PHE A 122 11.86 -18.21 -13.09
CA PHE A 122 12.02 -16.75 -12.99
C PHE A 122 12.85 -16.10 -14.10
N TYR A 123 14.07 -16.60 -14.34
CA TYR A 123 14.95 -16.04 -15.38
C TYR A 123 14.35 -16.10 -16.79
N ASN A 124 13.60 -17.17 -17.10
CA ASN A 124 13.08 -17.43 -18.44
C ASN A 124 11.71 -16.80 -18.69
N ASN A 125 10.85 -16.64 -17.66
CA ASN A 125 9.52 -16.07 -17.86
C ASN A 125 9.45 -14.60 -17.40
N SER A 126 9.73 -14.30 -16.13
CA SER A 126 9.82 -12.91 -15.65
C SER A 126 11.09 -12.17 -16.08
N GLY A 127 12.07 -12.89 -16.66
CA GLY A 127 13.24 -12.32 -17.32
C GLY A 127 14.45 -12.14 -16.40
N PRO A 128 15.64 -11.82 -16.94
CA PRO A 128 16.88 -11.66 -16.15
C PRO A 128 16.79 -10.65 -15.01
N GLN A 129 15.96 -9.61 -15.15
CA GLN A 129 15.73 -8.57 -14.15
C GLN A 129 15.08 -9.10 -12.87
N SER A 130 14.31 -10.21 -12.95
CA SER A 130 13.74 -10.89 -11.78
C SER A 130 14.79 -11.52 -10.88
N MET A 131 16.01 -11.76 -11.40
CA MET A 131 17.12 -12.36 -10.67
C MET A 131 18.01 -11.29 -10.01
N THR A 132 17.47 -10.13 -9.68
CA THR A 132 18.20 -9.08 -8.98
C THR A 132 17.62 -8.81 -7.60
N TYR A 133 18.45 -8.32 -6.67
CA TYR A 133 18.02 -8.00 -5.32
C TYR A 133 18.72 -6.73 -4.79
N TYR A 134 18.02 -5.99 -3.94
CA TYR A 134 18.56 -4.85 -3.21
C TYR A 134 19.34 -5.29 -1.97
N THR A 135 20.28 -4.45 -1.55
CA THR A 135 21.02 -4.60 -0.30
C THR A 135 20.72 -3.42 0.64
N ALA A 136 21.24 -3.44 1.86
CA ALA A 136 21.09 -2.30 2.76
C ALA A 136 21.56 -0.98 2.14
N SER A 137 22.48 -1.03 1.16
CA SER A 137 22.96 0.16 0.46
C SER A 137 21.87 0.95 -0.29
N GLN A 138 20.75 0.30 -0.61
CA GLN A 138 19.62 0.94 -1.30
C GLN A 138 18.32 0.97 -0.50
N VAL A 139 18.10 0.02 0.40
CA VAL A 139 16.82 -0.14 1.15
C VAL A 139 17.00 -0.07 2.67
N ALA A 140 17.98 0.70 3.14
CA ALA A 140 18.26 0.89 4.56
C ALA A 140 17.02 1.32 5.38
N PRO A 141 16.17 2.26 4.93
CA PRO A 141 14.94 2.60 5.65
C PRO A 141 14.06 1.39 5.95
N LEU A 142 13.80 0.52 4.97
CA LEU A 142 13.00 -0.70 5.16
C LEU A 142 13.67 -1.71 6.10
N TRP A 143 15.00 -1.86 6.02
CA TRP A 143 15.75 -2.76 6.89
C TRP A 143 15.79 -2.26 8.34
N ASN A 144 15.87 -0.94 8.54
CA ASN A 144 15.78 -0.33 9.87
C ASN A 144 14.39 -0.55 10.47
N LEU A 145 13.32 -0.42 9.69
CA LEU A 145 11.97 -0.75 10.17
C LEU A 145 11.86 -2.23 10.57
N ALA A 146 12.46 -3.14 9.80
CA ALA A 146 12.49 -4.56 10.14
C ALA A 146 13.33 -4.87 11.40
N GLU A 147 14.37 -4.08 11.68
CA GLU A 147 15.19 -4.22 12.89
C GLU A 147 14.48 -3.69 14.16
N GLU A 148 13.74 -2.59 14.04
CA GLU A 148 13.04 -1.95 15.16
C GLU A 148 11.65 -2.55 15.43
N TYR A 149 11.01 -3.13 14.41
CA TYR A 149 9.64 -3.64 14.46
C TYR A 149 9.56 -5.11 14.02
N SER A 150 8.35 -5.57 13.67
CA SER A 150 8.11 -6.94 13.24
C SER A 150 8.17 -7.05 11.71
N LEU A 151 8.80 -8.12 11.22
CA LEU A 151 8.82 -8.50 9.81
C LEU A 151 8.03 -9.80 9.62
N GLY A 152 7.08 -9.81 8.69
CA GLY A 152 6.33 -11.01 8.30
C GLY A 152 7.00 -11.69 7.10
N ASP A 153 7.88 -12.66 7.34
CA ASP A 153 8.59 -13.43 6.31
C ASP A 153 7.77 -14.61 5.74
N MET A 154 6.57 -14.84 6.27
CA MET A 154 5.55 -15.77 5.75
C MET A 154 4.29 -15.05 5.24
N TYR A 155 4.42 -13.82 4.74
CA TYR A 155 3.30 -13.06 4.16
C TYR A 155 3.27 -13.23 2.63
N PHE A 156 2.19 -13.82 2.11
CA PHE A 156 2.06 -14.13 0.68
C PHE A 156 0.95 -13.31 0.03
N ALA A 157 1.13 -13.00 -1.25
CA ALA A 157 0.05 -12.50 -2.09
C ALA A 157 -1.12 -13.49 -2.07
N SER A 158 -2.35 -12.99 -1.99
CA SER A 158 -3.57 -13.82 -1.97
C SER A 158 -3.76 -14.55 -3.30
N MET A 159 -3.28 -13.95 -4.39
CA MET A 159 -3.29 -14.52 -5.72
C MET A 159 -1.91 -14.35 -6.36
N LEU A 160 -1.42 -15.39 -7.02
CA LEU A 160 -0.20 -15.34 -7.83
C LEU A 160 -0.49 -14.61 -9.16
N SER A 161 -0.71 -13.30 -9.06
CA SER A 161 -1.03 -12.39 -10.16
C SER A 161 -0.68 -10.93 -9.82
N GLU A 162 -1.07 -10.02 -10.71
CA GLU A 162 -0.81 -8.57 -10.71
C GLU A 162 -1.53 -7.83 -9.57
N THR A 163 -1.49 -6.50 -9.65
CA THR A 163 -1.91 -5.57 -8.61
C THR A 163 -3.42 -5.61 -8.34
N SER A 164 -4.27 -5.54 -9.37
CA SER A 164 -5.73 -5.43 -9.20
C SER A 164 -6.32 -6.63 -8.46
N PRO A 165 -6.02 -7.90 -8.82
CA PRO A 165 -6.53 -9.04 -8.07
C PRO A 165 -6.14 -9.03 -6.60
N ASN A 166 -4.87 -8.75 -6.29
CA ASN A 166 -4.37 -8.76 -4.92
C ASN A 166 -4.92 -7.62 -4.07
N ARG A 167 -5.08 -6.41 -4.64
CA ARG A 167 -5.74 -5.30 -3.96
C ARG A 167 -7.22 -5.59 -3.68
N LEU A 168 -7.92 -6.30 -4.57
CA LEU A 168 -9.31 -6.71 -4.33
C LEU A 168 -9.40 -7.76 -3.24
N TYR A 169 -8.48 -8.74 -3.20
CA TYR A 169 -8.38 -9.67 -2.07
C TYR A 169 -8.14 -8.95 -0.75
N ASN A 170 -7.26 -7.94 -0.72
CA ASN A 170 -7.00 -7.14 0.46
C ASN A 170 -8.25 -6.37 0.96
N MET A 171 -9.09 -5.88 0.04
CA MET A 171 -10.29 -5.10 0.39
C MET A 171 -11.54 -5.94 0.64
N ALA A 172 -11.69 -7.09 -0.01
CA ALA A 172 -12.95 -7.84 -0.07
C ALA A 172 -12.79 -9.34 0.24
N GLY A 173 -11.57 -9.84 0.41
CA GLY A 173 -11.30 -11.26 0.60
C GLY A 173 -11.48 -12.12 -0.66
N PHE A 174 -11.79 -11.52 -1.81
CA PHE A 174 -11.85 -12.19 -3.11
C PHE A 174 -11.55 -11.23 -4.27
N SER A 175 -11.21 -11.78 -5.44
CA SER A 175 -11.10 -11.03 -6.68
C SER A 175 -11.94 -11.66 -7.79
N PRO A 176 -12.71 -10.86 -8.54
CA PRO A 176 -13.44 -11.35 -9.71
C PRO A 176 -12.62 -11.22 -11.01
N VAL A 177 -11.38 -10.70 -10.94
CA VAL A 177 -10.42 -10.64 -12.05
C VAL A 177 -9.13 -11.39 -11.73
N ILE A 178 -8.45 -11.83 -12.77
CA ILE A 178 -7.21 -12.60 -12.63
C ILE A 178 -5.95 -11.83 -13.04
N ASN A 179 -6.07 -10.64 -13.65
CA ASN A 179 -5.00 -9.74 -14.11
C ASN A 179 -5.55 -8.29 -14.14
N ASP A 180 -4.71 -7.30 -14.49
CA ASP A 180 -5.02 -5.88 -14.62
C ASP A 180 -5.73 -5.54 -15.95
N TYR A 181 -7.00 -5.93 -16.10
CA TYR A 181 -7.80 -5.64 -17.31
C TYR A 181 -9.24 -5.21 -17.01
N GLY A 182 -9.90 -4.58 -18.00
CA GLY A 182 -11.28 -4.11 -17.87
C GLY A 182 -12.16 -4.23 -19.13
N PRO A 183 -13.49 -3.98 -19.01
CA PRO A 183 -14.18 -3.63 -17.76
C PRO A 183 -14.39 -4.87 -16.87
N PRO A 184 -14.17 -4.76 -15.57
CA PRO A 184 -14.20 -5.91 -14.69
C PRO A 184 -15.63 -6.24 -14.22
N PRO A 185 -15.91 -7.51 -13.85
CA PRO A 185 -16.96 -7.78 -12.89
C PRO A 185 -16.76 -6.95 -11.60
N TYR A 186 -17.83 -6.36 -11.10
CA TYR A 186 -17.79 -5.45 -9.95
C TYR A 186 -18.03 -6.19 -8.64
N ILE A 187 -17.36 -5.74 -7.57
CA ILE A 187 -17.65 -6.10 -6.18
C ILE A 187 -18.62 -5.06 -5.60
N PRO A 188 -19.74 -5.43 -4.96
CA PRO A 188 -20.57 -4.49 -4.22
C PRO A 188 -19.80 -3.84 -3.07
N PHE A 189 -19.94 -2.52 -2.87
CA PHE A 189 -19.30 -1.81 -1.74
C PHE A 189 -19.58 -2.49 -0.38
N SER A 190 -20.79 -3.01 -0.17
CA SER A 190 -21.19 -3.74 1.03
C SER A 190 -20.42 -5.04 1.27
N GLU A 191 -19.75 -5.61 0.27
CA GLU A 191 -18.95 -6.83 0.37
C GLU A 191 -17.46 -6.53 0.58
N THR A 192 -17.10 -5.26 0.78
CA THR A 192 -15.73 -4.84 1.10
C THR A 192 -15.60 -4.57 2.59
N ILE A 193 -14.36 -4.57 3.10
CA ILE A 193 -14.05 -4.13 4.46
C ILE A 193 -14.55 -2.70 4.70
N PHE A 194 -14.57 -1.85 3.67
CA PHE A 194 -15.11 -0.50 3.79
C PHE A 194 -16.62 -0.48 4.01
N GLY A 195 -17.35 -1.40 3.39
CA GLY A 195 -18.77 -1.62 3.61
C GLY A 195 -19.08 -2.04 5.04
N GLU A 196 -18.30 -2.99 5.55
CA GLU A 196 -18.42 -3.49 6.93
C GLU A 196 -18.08 -2.44 7.98
N LEU A 197 -17.01 -1.67 7.77
CA LEU A 197 -16.65 -0.56 8.65
C LEU A 197 -17.76 0.51 8.65
N GLN A 198 -18.36 0.80 7.49
CA GLN A 198 -19.48 1.74 7.40
C GLN A 198 -20.70 1.27 8.20
N SER A 199 -21.08 0.00 8.07
CA SER A 199 -22.26 -0.55 8.73
C SER A 199 -22.15 -0.52 10.27
N HIS A 200 -20.92 -0.51 10.79
CA HIS A 200 -20.61 -0.42 12.22
C HIS A 200 -20.24 0.99 12.70
N GLY A 201 -20.31 2.00 11.84
CA GLY A 201 -19.98 3.39 12.19
C GLY A 201 -18.51 3.61 12.54
N ILE A 202 -17.61 2.77 12.02
CA ILE A 202 -16.16 2.90 12.19
C ILE A 202 -15.61 3.81 11.08
N THR A 203 -14.84 4.82 11.47
CA THR A 203 -14.25 5.78 10.52
C THR A 203 -13.20 5.08 9.66
N ARG A 204 -13.21 5.38 8.36
CA ARG A 204 -12.31 4.77 7.38
C ARG A 204 -11.89 5.79 6.32
N GLY A 205 -10.63 5.71 5.91
CA GLY A 205 -10.07 6.56 4.85
C GLY A 205 -9.31 5.74 3.83
N TYR A 206 -9.37 6.18 2.57
CA TYR A 206 -8.55 5.63 1.50
C TYR A 206 -7.86 6.79 0.79
N TYR A 207 -6.56 6.89 0.98
CA TYR A 207 -5.77 8.02 0.52
C TYR A 207 -4.92 7.61 -0.68
N THR A 208 -5.05 8.35 -1.76
CA THR A 208 -4.30 8.12 -3.00
C THR A 208 -4.00 9.44 -3.70
N LYS A 209 -2.94 9.48 -4.52
CA LYS A 209 -2.53 10.71 -5.21
C LYS A 209 -3.47 11.13 -6.34
N ALA A 210 -4.16 10.20 -7.00
CA ALA A 210 -5.15 10.54 -8.02
C ALA A 210 -6.40 9.66 -7.92
N VAL A 211 -7.48 10.27 -7.41
CA VAL A 211 -8.79 9.63 -7.26
C VAL A 211 -9.40 9.24 -8.63
N ASN A 212 -8.98 9.89 -9.72
CA ASN A 212 -9.65 9.89 -11.03
C ASN A 212 -8.86 9.23 -12.18
N SER A 213 -8.36 8.02 -12.01
CA SER A 213 -7.57 7.37 -13.06
C SER A 213 -7.98 5.95 -13.34
N ASP A 214 -7.84 5.55 -14.61
CA ASP A 214 -8.38 4.33 -15.22
C ASP A 214 -7.82 3.00 -14.65
N MET A 215 -6.90 3.07 -13.67
CA MET A 215 -6.32 1.93 -12.95
C MET A 215 -6.55 1.98 -11.44
N ASN A 216 -7.47 2.83 -10.97
CA ASN A 216 -7.85 2.81 -9.56
C ASN A 216 -8.63 1.52 -9.29
N VAL A 217 -8.12 0.63 -8.44
CA VAL A 217 -8.81 -0.61 -8.03
C VAL A 217 -10.20 -0.34 -7.46
N LEU A 218 -10.43 0.88 -6.95
CA LEU A 218 -11.76 1.32 -6.54
C LEU A 218 -12.79 1.31 -7.67
N GLY A 219 -12.37 1.41 -8.93
CA GLY A 219 -13.23 1.27 -10.11
C GLY A 219 -13.86 -0.12 -10.28
N TYR A 220 -13.36 -1.12 -9.55
CA TYR A 220 -13.92 -2.47 -9.48
C TYR A 220 -15.01 -2.58 -8.41
N ILE A 221 -15.22 -1.53 -7.61
CA ILE A 221 -16.18 -1.53 -6.50
C ILE A 221 -17.41 -0.73 -6.92
N SER A 222 -18.53 -1.42 -7.13
CA SER A 222 -19.81 -0.79 -7.42
C SER A 222 -20.40 -0.12 -6.17
N GLY A 223 -21.03 1.04 -6.37
CA GLY A 223 -21.59 1.83 -5.28
C GLY A 223 -20.57 2.68 -4.53
N ILE A 224 -19.30 2.69 -4.97
CA ILE A 224 -18.34 3.66 -4.48
C ILE A 224 -18.69 5.05 -5.04
N THR A 225 -18.84 6.02 -4.15
CA THR A 225 -18.92 7.45 -4.51
C THR A 225 -17.79 8.19 -3.79
N GLU A 226 -17.55 9.45 -4.13
CA GLU A 226 -16.62 10.32 -3.40
C GLU A 226 -16.88 10.38 -1.88
N LYS A 227 -18.07 9.94 -1.42
CA LYS A 227 -18.47 9.89 -0.01
C LYS A 227 -18.35 8.52 0.64
N THR A 228 -17.92 7.48 -0.07
CA THR A 228 -18.17 6.08 0.35
C THR A 228 -16.91 5.29 0.75
N PRO A 229 -15.71 5.78 0.52
CA PRO A 229 -14.77 6.04 1.63
C PRO A 229 -14.54 7.53 1.74
N GLU A 230 -13.96 8.03 2.83
CA GLU A 230 -13.35 9.36 2.82
C GLU A 230 -12.13 9.28 1.88
N LEU A 231 -12.39 9.37 0.57
CA LEU A 231 -11.35 9.37 -0.46
C LEU A 231 -10.57 10.67 -0.29
N GLY A 232 -9.31 10.52 0.09
CA GLY A 232 -8.42 11.65 0.33
C GLY A 232 -7.19 11.60 -0.57
N SER A 233 -6.53 12.73 -0.65
CA SER A 233 -5.18 12.88 -1.17
C SER A 233 -4.15 12.51 -0.11
N TRP A 234 -2.93 12.23 -0.55
CA TRP A 234 -1.80 12.04 0.37
C TRP A 234 -1.57 13.26 1.28
N GLN A 235 -1.79 14.47 0.77
CA GLN A 235 -1.66 15.70 1.55
C GLN A 235 -2.72 15.80 2.65
N GLU A 236 -3.95 15.35 2.38
CA GLU A 236 -5.00 15.30 3.39
C GLU A 236 -4.66 14.28 4.49
N PHE A 237 -4.15 13.10 4.13
CA PHE A 237 -3.66 12.13 5.11
C PHE A 237 -2.60 12.73 6.04
N LEU A 238 -1.56 13.38 5.50
CA LEU A 238 -0.50 13.99 6.30
C LEU A 238 -1.04 15.12 7.21
N SER A 239 -2.00 15.90 6.71
CA SER A 239 -2.67 16.95 7.50
C SER A 239 -3.45 16.36 8.66
N GLU A 240 -4.24 15.32 8.41
CA GLU A 240 -5.04 14.62 9.43
C GLU A 240 -4.15 13.88 10.44
N LEU A 241 -3.06 13.27 9.98
CA LEU A 241 -2.06 12.63 10.85
C LEU A 241 -1.46 13.65 11.82
N LYS A 242 -1.04 14.82 11.32
CA LYS A 242 -0.51 15.92 12.13
C LYS A 242 -1.53 16.45 13.14
N ASN A 243 -2.81 16.49 12.74
CA ASN A 243 -3.91 16.97 13.57
C ASN A 243 -4.50 15.88 14.48
N LYS A 244 -3.96 14.65 14.45
CA LYS A 244 -4.46 13.49 15.21
C LYS A 244 -5.93 13.18 14.92
N SER A 245 -6.32 13.33 13.67
CA SER A 245 -7.70 13.17 13.19
C SER A 245 -7.83 12.10 12.10
N ILE A 246 -6.84 11.22 11.93
CA ILE A 246 -6.94 10.12 10.97
C ILE A 246 -8.09 9.17 11.33
N PRO A 247 -8.71 8.51 10.33
CA PRO A 247 -9.69 7.48 10.56
C PRO A 247 -9.14 6.27 11.32
N SER A 248 -10.05 5.50 11.97
CA SER A 248 -9.71 4.26 12.66
C SER A 248 -9.07 3.21 11.76
N VAL A 249 -9.49 3.13 10.49
CA VAL A 249 -8.85 2.28 9.50
C VAL A 249 -8.47 3.11 8.29
N THR A 250 -7.19 3.20 8.00
CA THR A 250 -6.64 4.07 6.96
C THR A 250 -5.82 3.26 5.98
N TYR A 251 -6.17 3.35 4.70
CA TYR A 251 -5.40 2.80 3.60
C TYR A 251 -4.65 3.92 2.90
N VAL A 252 -3.34 3.76 2.73
CA VAL A 252 -2.46 4.69 2.05
C VAL A 252 -1.89 4.01 0.82
N MET A 253 -2.23 4.56 -0.34
CA MET A 253 -1.79 4.04 -1.63
C MET A 253 -0.88 5.07 -2.33
N PRO A 254 0.38 4.73 -2.63
CA PRO A 254 1.29 5.63 -3.35
C PRO A 254 0.81 5.98 -4.74
N ILE A 255 0.02 5.09 -5.33
CA ILE A 255 -0.44 5.17 -6.70
C ILE A 255 -1.95 5.34 -6.73
N GLY A 256 -2.37 6.41 -7.41
CA GLY A 256 -3.64 6.48 -8.12
C GLY A 256 -3.30 6.73 -9.58
N GLY A 257 -3.51 5.75 -10.45
CA GLY A 257 -3.24 5.87 -11.89
C GLY A 257 -1.77 5.98 -12.25
N HIS A 258 -1.45 6.75 -13.28
CA HIS A 258 -0.08 6.99 -13.75
C HIS A 258 0.77 7.90 -12.81
N ALA A 259 0.40 8.01 -11.53
CA ALA A 259 1.15 8.81 -10.56
C ALA A 259 2.34 8.00 -10.02
N VAL A 260 3.50 8.19 -10.65
CA VAL A 260 4.72 7.39 -10.46
C VAL A 260 5.71 7.92 -9.41
N ASP A 261 5.39 9.05 -8.78
CA ASP A 261 6.37 9.79 -7.95
C ASP A 261 6.70 9.13 -6.61
N TYR A 262 5.87 8.19 -6.14
CA TYR A 262 6.07 7.45 -4.88
C TYR A 262 5.93 5.93 -5.06
N SER A 263 5.90 5.45 -6.31
CA SER A 263 5.92 4.01 -6.56
C SER A 263 7.31 3.46 -6.31
N SER A 264 7.40 2.38 -5.54
CA SER A 264 8.60 1.53 -5.49
C SER A 264 8.70 0.61 -6.71
N GLY A 265 7.56 0.26 -7.32
CA GLY A 265 7.48 -0.74 -8.37
C GLY A 265 8.33 -0.39 -9.59
N PRO A 266 9.11 -1.35 -10.14
CA PRO A 266 9.86 -1.12 -11.36
C PRO A 266 8.97 -0.59 -12.51
N PRO A 267 9.48 0.29 -13.39
CA PRO A 267 10.83 0.83 -13.43
C PRO A 267 11.03 2.08 -12.55
N HIS A 268 10.13 2.33 -11.59
CA HIS A 268 10.24 3.47 -10.69
C HIS A 268 11.37 3.28 -9.68
N SER A 269 11.61 4.34 -8.88
CA SER A 269 12.76 4.38 -7.98
C SER A 269 12.35 3.88 -6.62
N MET A 270 13.00 2.83 -6.13
CA MET A 270 12.83 2.33 -4.77
C MET A 270 13.01 3.46 -3.73
N LEU A 271 14.00 4.34 -3.91
CA LEU A 271 14.24 5.49 -3.04
C LEU A 271 13.01 6.42 -2.93
N LYS A 272 12.26 6.58 -4.03
CA LYS A 272 11.04 7.39 -4.00
C LYS A 272 9.90 6.67 -3.28
N GLY A 273 9.81 5.35 -3.43
CA GLY A 273 8.84 4.52 -2.71
C GLY A 273 9.08 4.52 -1.19
N GLU A 274 10.34 4.51 -0.76
CA GLU A 274 10.69 4.55 0.66
C GLU A 274 10.28 5.87 1.36
N LEU A 275 10.02 6.94 0.61
CA LEU A 275 9.48 8.19 1.19
C LEU A 275 8.11 8.01 1.84
N LEU A 276 7.35 6.96 1.49
CA LEU A 276 6.08 6.66 2.16
C LEU A 276 6.24 6.21 3.60
N VAL A 277 7.34 5.49 3.88
CA VAL A 277 7.59 4.85 5.16
C VAL A 277 8.62 5.63 5.98
N ASN A 278 9.36 6.54 5.34
CA ASN A 278 10.28 7.44 6.00
C ASN A 278 9.55 8.70 6.49
N LEU A 279 8.81 8.56 7.59
CA LEU A 279 8.03 9.64 8.23
C LEU A 279 8.86 10.54 9.16
N HIS A 280 10.19 10.52 9.04
CA HIS A 280 11.06 11.40 9.81
C HIS A 280 11.21 12.75 9.10
N ASP A 281 10.41 13.73 9.54
CA ASP A 281 10.75 15.16 9.48
C ASP A 281 11.46 15.59 10.78
#